data_AF-A0A5R8WEZ9-F1
#
_entry.id   AF-A0A5R8WEZ9-F1
#
_cell.length_a   1.000
_cell.length_b   1.000
_cell.length_c   1.000
_cell.angle_alpha   90.00
_cell.angle_beta   90.00
_cell.angle_gamma   90.00
#
_symmetry.space_group_name_H-M   'P 1'
#
loop_
_entity.id
_entity.type
_entity.pdbx_description
1 polymer ?
#
loop_
_entity_poly.entity_id
_entity_poly.type
_entity_poly.pdbx_seq_one_letter_code
_entity_poly.pdbx_strand_id
1 'polypeptide(L)' 'MSQLPAPAGFLAAAKPGTRVVVRYRIEGGLTDALGHLVSCDAGDCTVRTRQADVVIPLAAVVAAKEVPPAPERRRPRT' A
#
# COMPACT_ATOMS: atom_id res chain seq x y z
N MET A 1 12.36 19.92 12.71
CA MET A 1 11.12 19.11 12.84
C MET A 1 10.87 18.40 11.52
N SER A 2 11.50 17.24 11.30
CA SER A 2 11.22 16.43 10.11
C SER A 2 10.00 15.57 10.42
N GLN A 3 8.82 16.10 10.15
CA GLN A 3 7.61 15.29 10.09
C GLN A 3 7.87 14.24 9.02
N LEU A 4 7.97 12.96 9.39
CA LEU A 4 7.84 11.89 8.41
C LEU A 4 6.55 12.18 7.63
N PRO A 5 6.57 12.10 6.29
CA PRO A 5 5.37 12.39 5.52
C PRO A 5 4.25 11.54 6.09
N ALA A 6 3.09 12.17 6.35
CA ALA A 6 1.90 11.44 6.72
C ALA A 6 1.72 10.29 5.70
N PRO A 7 1.16 9.13 6.09
CA PRO A 7 1.01 8.00 5.18
C PRO A 7 0.43 8.37 3.80
N ALA A 8 -0.54 9.30 3.77
CA ALA A 8 -1.10 9.87 2.56
C ALA A 8 -0.07 10.64 1.70
N GLY A 9 0.85 11.39 2.31
CA GLY A 9 1.93 12.08 1.61
C GLY A 9 2.93 11.13 0.95
N PHE A 10 3.23 9.99 1.57
CA PHE A 10 4.02 8.94 0.91
C PHE A 10 3.28 8.39 -0.32
N LEU A 11 2.00 8.07 -0.19
CA LEU A 11 1.20 7.50 -1.29
C LEU A 11 1.04 8.46 -2.47
N ALA A 12 0.81 9.74 -2.19
CA ALA A 12 0.70 10.77 -3.22
C ALA A 12 2.01 11.01 -3.98
N ALA A 13 3.16 10.81 -3.34
CA ALA A 13 4.48 10.96 -3.95
C ALA A 13 4.98 9.68 -4.66
N ALA A 14 4.42 8.52 -4.32
CA ALA A 14 4.80 7.24 -4.91
C ALA A 14 4.33 7.14 -6.37
N LYS A 15 5.16 6.52 -7.22
CA LYS A 15 4.81 6.31 -8.63
C LYS A 15 3.82 5.15 -8.76
N PRO A 16 2.85 5.22 -9.70
CA PRO A 16 2.13 4.03 -10.13
C PRO A 16 3.09 2.89 -10.48
N GLY A 17 2.78 1.68 -10.03
CA GLY A 17 3.63 0.49 -10.13
C GLY A 17 4.51 0.21 -8.91
N THR A 18 4.74 1.19 -8.02
CA THR A 18 5.51 0.97 -6.79
C THR A 18 4.83 -0.09 -5.92
N ARG A 19 5.60 -1.07 -5.45
CA ARG A 19 5.08 -2.10 -4.54
C ARG A 19 4.96 -1.51 -3.14
N VAL A 20 3.76 -1.50 -2.59
CA VAL A 20 3.44 -0.86 -1.31
C VAL A 20 2.67 -1.80 -0.40
N VAL A 21 2.79 -1.56 0.90
CA VAL A 21 1.81 -2.04 1.90
C VAL A 21 1.10 -0.82 2.47
N VAL A 22 -0.22 -0.88 2.51
CA VAL A 22 -1.10 0.17 3.03
C VAL A 22 -1.95 -0.43 4.14
N ARG A 23 -1.76 0.05 5.37
CA ARG A 23 -2.60 -0.29 6.51
C ARG A 23 -3.72 0.73 6.62
N TYR A 24 -4.96 0.25 6.72
CA TYR A 24 -6.13 1.10 6.82
C TYR A 24 -7.18 0.56 7.79
N ARG A 25 -8.04 1.46 8.26
CA ARG A 25 -9.17 1.15 9.14
C ARG A 25 -10.30 0.49 8.37
N ILE A 26 -10.90 -0.51 9.02
CA ILE A 26 -12.16 -1.15 8.62
C ILE A 26 -13.08 -1.21 9.85
N GLU A 27 -14.34 -1.57 9.66
CA GLU A 27 -15.23 -1.84 10.78
C GLU A 27 -14.63 -2.94 11.66
N GLY A 28 -14.48 -2.65 12.95
CA GLY A 28 -13.94 -3.60 13.92
C GLY A 28 -12.42 -3.77 13.94
N GLY A 29 -11.63 -3.00 13.16
CA GLY A 29 -10.17 -3.09 13.29
C GLY A 29 -9.34 -2.43 12.19
N LEU A 30 -8.18 -3.04 11.95
CA LEU A 30 -7.20 -2.63 10.94
C LEU A 30 -6.89 -3.80 10.01
N THR A 31 -6.67 -3.50 8.75
CA THR A 31 -6.21 -4.49 7.75
C THR A 31 -5.15 -3.89 6.83
N ASP A 32 -4.45 -4.75 6.10
CA ASP A 32 -3.34 -4.40 5.22
C ASP A 32 -3.65 -4.78 3.77
N ALA A 33 -3.46 -3.85 2.83
CA ALA A 33 -3.41 -4.11 1.40
C ALA A 33 -1.94 -4.11 0.93
N LEU A 34 -1.47 -5.26 0.44
CA LEU A 34 -0.14 -5.43 -0.12
C LEU A 34 -0.25 -5.67 -1.63
N GLY A 35 0.39 -4.81 -2.43
CA GLY A 35 0.29 -4.87 -3.88
C GLY A 35 1.06 -3.77 -4.58
N HIS A 36 0.66 -3.48 -5.81
CA HIS A 36 1.21 -2.37 -6.59
C HIS A 36 0.26 -1.18 -6.55
N LEU A 37 0.78 0.02 -6.31
CA LEU A 37 0.00 1.24 -6.39
C LEU A 37 -0.46 1.44 -7.84
N VAL A 38 -1.77 1.56 -8.07
CA VAL A 38 -2.33 1.80 -9.40
C VAL A 38 -2.55 3.30 -9.61
N SER A 39 -3.13 3.95 -8.61
CA SER A 39 -3.42 5.38 -8.58
C SER A 39 -3.43 5.89 -7.14
N CYS A 40 -3.16 7.18 -6.99
CA CYS A 40 -3.42 7.93 -5.77
C CYS A 40 -3.87 9.32 -6.20
N ASP A 41 -5.02 9.76 -5.67
CA ASP A 41 -5.52 11.12 -5.84
C ASP A 41 -5.76 11.78 -4.47
N ALA A 42 -6.53 12.86 -4.44
CA ALA A 42 -6.79 13.61 -3.21
C ALA A 42 -7.72 12.88 -2.21
N GLY A 43 -8.51 11.91 -2.67
CA GLY A 43 -9.51 11.21 -1.85
C GLY A 43 -9.07 9.80 -1.47
N ASP A 44 -8.51 9.06 -2.42
CA ASP A 44 -8.16 7.65 -2.23
C ASP A 44 -6.88 7.21 -2.94
N CYS A 45 -6.44 6.00 -2.61
CA CYS A 45 -5.46 5.27 -3.39
C CYS A 45 -6.00 3.90 -3.76
N THR A 46 -5.64 3.42 -4.96
CA THR A 46 -5.97 2.07 -5.42
C THR A 46 -4.72 1.20 -5.40
N VAL A 47 -4.78 0.06 -4.71
CA VAL A 47 -3.70 -0.94 -4.66
C VAL A 47 -4.15 -2.22 -5.36
N ARG A 48 -3.44 -2.61 -6.43
CA ARG A 48 -3.61 -3.90 -7.09
C ARG A 48 -2.97 -5.00 -6.26
N THR A 49 -3.79 -5.72 -5.49
CA THR A 49 -3.36 -6.87 -4.71
C THR A 49 -3.35 -8.13 -5.58
N ARG A 50 -2.98 -9.26 -4.99
CA ARG A 50 -3.04 -10.56 -5.68
C ARG A 50 -4.48 -11.02 -5.97
N GLN A 51 -5.45 -10.60 -5.16
CA GLN A 51 -6.83 -11.07 -5.23
C GLN A 51 -7.72 -10.12 -6.04
N ALA A 52 -7.57 -8.82 -5.82
CA ALA A 52 -8.35 -7.76 -6.46
C ALA A 52 -7.67 -6.40 -6.33
N ASP A 53 -8.17 -5.40 -7.06
CA ASP A 53 -7.85 -4.00 -6.79
C ASP A 53 -8.62 -3.56 -5.53
N VAL A 54 -7.92 -2.89 -4.61
CA VAL A 54 -8.48 -2.39 -3.34
C VAL A 54 -8.40 -0.86 -3.34
N VAL A 55 -9.56 -0.21 -3.27
CA VAL A 55 -9.68 1.25 -3.15
C VAL A 55 -9.73 1.62 -1.67
N ILE A 56 -8.83 2.50 -1.24
CA ILE A 56 -8.64 2.84 0.17
C ILE A 56 -8.75 4.35 0.34
N PRO A 57 -9.76 4.86 1.08
CA PRO A 57 -9.84 6.28 1.41
C PRO A 57 -8.59 6.72 2.17
N LEU A 58 -7.95 7.81 1.77
CA LEU A 58 -6.72 8.30 2.42
C LEU A 58 -6.95 8.64 3.90
N ALA A 59 -8.16 9.05 4.27
CA ALA A 59 -8.55 9.29 5.66
C ALA A 59 -8.55 8.03 6.54
N ALA A 60 -8.70 6.84 5.94
CA ALA A 60 -8.67 5.58 6.66
C ALA A 60 -7.23 5.02 6.83
N VAL A 61 -6.26 5.52 6.05
CA VAL A 61 -4.88 5.05 6.07
C VAL A 61 -4.20 5.43 7.38
N VAL A 62 -3.59 4.46 8.05
CA VAL A 62 -2.82 4.66 9.29
C VAL A 62 -1.33 4.48 9.10
N ALA A 63 -0.91 3.71 8.09
CA ALA A 63 0.49 3.52 7.75
C ALA A 63 0.62 3.11 6.28
N ALA A 64 1.67 3.58 5.62
CA ALA A 64 2.03 3.14 4.28
C ALA A 64 3.55 3.16 4.14
N LYS A 65 4.09 2.19 3.40
CA LYS A 65 5.50 2.18 3.00
C LYS A 65 5.72 1.42 1.71
N GLU A 66 6.83 1.72 1.06
CA GLU A 66 7.36 0.90 -0.04
C GLU A 66 7.82 -0.45 0.50
N VAL A 67 7.58 -1.49 -0.30
CA VAL A 67 7.97 -2.87 0.00
C VAL A 67 8.92 -3.33 -1.10
N PRO A 68 10.09 -3.88 -0.75
CA PRO A 68 11.00 -4.46 -1.74
C PRO A 68 10.29 -5.50 -2.64
N PRO A 69 10.80 -5.77 -3.85
CA PRO A 69 10.28 -6.85 -4.68
C PRO A 69 10.24 -8.18 -3.91
N ALA A 70 9.28 -9.04 -4.24
CA ALA A 70 9.19 -10.34 -3.59
C ALA A 70 10.50 -11.13 -3.82
N PRO A 71 11.06 -11.78 -2.78
CA PRO A 71 12.27 -12.55 -2.94
C PRO A 71 12.05 -13.67 -3.97
N GLU A 72 13.12 -14.04 -4.69
CA GLU A 72 13.09 -15.15 -5.62
C GLU A 72 12.57 -16.42 -4.93
N ARG A 73 11.62 -17.10 -5.57
CA ARG A 73 11.11 -18.38 -5.05
C ARG A 73 12.22 -19.40 -5.08
N ARG A 74 12.55 -19.95 -3.90
CA ARG A 74 13.46 -21.09 -3.78
C ARG A 74 12.84 -22.29 -4.51
N ARG A 75 13.63 -22.96 -5.37
CA ARG A 75 13.19 -24.20 -6.03
C ARG A 75 12.84 -25.25 -4.98
N PRO A 76 11.79 -26.08 -5.20
CA PRO A 76 11.51 -27.22 -4.32
C PRO A 76 12.74 -28.10 -4.17
N ARG A 77 13.02 -28.58 -2.95
CA ARG A 77 14.03 -29.63 -2.76
C ARG A 77 13.43 -30.92 -3.30
N THR A 78 14.08 -31.49 -4.32
CA THR A 78 13.87 -32.89 -4.74
C THR A 78 14.45 -33.84 -3.71
#